data_AF-A0A8J5D4J0-F1
#
_entry.id   AF-A0A8J5D4J0-F1
#
_cell.length_a   1.000
_cell.length_b   1.000
_cell.length_c   1.000
_cell.angle_alpha   90.00
_cell.angle_beta   90.00
_cell.angle_gamma   90.00
#
_symmetry.space_group_name_H-M   'P 1'
#
loop_
_entity.id
_entity.type
_entity.pdbx_description
1 polymer ?
#
loop_
_entity_poly.entity_id
_entity_poly.type
_entity_poly.pdbx_seq_one_letter_code
_entity_poly.pdbx_strand_id
1 'polypeptide(L)'
;MAPPTDLHEEQKLQAVIIASCDQDFGAPITEDVPKVLVPLVNTPLLDYSLEWLERCGVDEAIVYCRADHHLNTLKAHCRAFTKRRGNQGCQGGEGGLRVMVVASDDCHSLGDAMRDLYAKSLLTGDFILLSGDSVVTLDLPSLVVQHRESRAADKSAIMTCVYMGEGAIAKGVKSGSAKDVKSGSGSGGGGAKTTTTTATLLVSAATGKRNHLLGGRAVAILDNFDYTSLDTLIRGVIEQEELLGYTIRCKVLEEGYAGRAASVDALLRVSGEVSRRRAHPLVPEISLSSHRVRYSHDACTATYWDPSAKFPKGPQVTGSVVGAACVVGGSTRLRDSVLGDHCCVGEDVEVVGSVLMQEVCIKAGCVLEDCLVGDRVVLGERVRVTAGCVLGKGVVLGPDVTLPPGTRLSAKPPAGDFGSDVEMEFRQEVQDSLNTALREESAPENIILEINSSRHAYNITMEDVLTTVVQGVLRAGQSRGDVMEGMWFRVKAALAAFQDVLRNYVKKGRDQIQVLNAIEALAQTSPPFLPLTKGILYELNQKYEILEDDVICHWYRGGGGRGGGVPLPQDCDSSLTNYP
;
A
#
# COMPACT_ATOMS: atom_id res chain seq x y z
N MET A 1 3.46 -5.42 61.87
CA MET A 1 4.37 -5.17 60.73
C MET A 1 3.54 -5.44 59.49
N ALA A 2 2.89 -4.41 58.96
CA ALA A 2 2.07 -4.52 57.75
C ALA A 2 3.00 -4.62 56.53
N PRO A 3 2.64 -5.37 55.48
CA PRO A 3 3.42 -5.38 54.26
C PRO A 3 3.33 -3.99 53.59
N PRO A 4 4.40 -3.56 52.89
CA PRO A 4 4.40 -2.28 52.21
C PRO A 4 3.34 -2.31 51.11
N THR A 5 2.44 -1.33 51.16
CA THR A 5 1.46 -1.03 50.13
C THR A 5 2.15 -0.20 49.06
N ASP A 6 2.89 -0.87 48.18
CA ASP A 6 3.37 -0.25 46.95
C ASP A 6 2.20 -0.24 45.96
N LEU A 7 1.58 0.93 45.81
CA LEU A 7 0.69 1.26 44.71
C LEU A 7 1.52 1.25 43.41
N HIS A 8 1.78 0.07 42.86
CA HIS A 8 2.16 -0.05 41.46
C HIS A 8 0.91 0.30 40.65
N GLU A 9 0.85 1.54 40.13
CA GLU A 9 -0.02 1.84 39.00
C GLU A 9 0.28 0.78 37.93
N GLU A 10 -0.67 -0.14 37.69
CA GLU A 10 -0.54 -1.12 36.61
C GLU A 10 -0.32 -0.33 35.32
N GLN A 11 0.92 -0.37 34.80
CA GLN A 11 1.25 0.26 33.54
C GLN A 11 0.41 -0.42 32.46
N LYS A 12 -0.53 0.34 31.92
CA LYS A 12 -1.42 -0.10 30.84
C LYS A 12 -0.59 -0.60 29.67
N LEU A 13 -0.92 -1.78 29.17
CA LEU A 13 -0.20 -2.37 28.04
C LEU A 13 -0.73 -1.75 26.76
N GLN A 14 0.16 -1.12 25.99
CA GLN A 14 -0.18 -0.49 24.71
C GLN A 14 0.34 -1.33 23.55
N ALA A 15 -0.39 -1.32 22.44
CA ALA A 15 0.05 -1.91 21.18
C ALA A 15 -0.06 -0.87 20.06
N VAL A 16 0.87 -0.92 19.12
CA VAL A 16 0.93 -0.11 17.90
C VAL A 16 0.82 -1.05 16.72
N ILE A 17 -0.23 -0.86 15.91
CA ILE A 17 -0.44 -1.57 14.65
C ILE A 17 -0.14 -0.60 13.51
N ILE A 18 0.83 -0.94 12.67
CA ILE A 18 1.17 -0.16 11.49
C ILE A 18 0.38 -0.68 10.29
N ALA A 19 -0.59 0.11 9.83
CA ALA A 19 -1.55 -0.29 8.82
C ALA A 19 -1.21 0.17 7.40
N SER A 20 -0.37 1.19 7.24
CA SER A 20 0.10 1.65 5.93
C SER A 20 1.53 2.18 6.03
N CYS A 21 2.48 1.36 5.59
CA CYS A 21 3.85 1.76 5.26
C CYS A 21 4.38 0.82 4.17
N ASP A 22 4.42 1.31 2.93
CA ASP A 22 5.18 0.81 1.76
C ASP A 22 5.04 -0.64 1.26
N GLN A 23 4.23 -1.51 1.88
CA GLN A 23 4.08 -2.91 1.45
C GLN A 23 2.66 -3.29 1.08
N ASP A 24 2.10 -2.60 0.09
CA ASP A 24 0.84 -3.01 -0.53
C ASP A 24 1.00 -4.30 -1.34
N PHE A 25 -0.10 -5.05 -1.53
CA PHE A 25 -0.12 -6.19 -2.47
C PHE A 25 0.15 -5.77 -3.93
N GLY A 26 0.25 -4.45 -4.18
CA GLY A 26 0.24 -3.79 -5.47
C GLY A 26 -1.17 -3.65 -6.02
N ALA A 27 -1.34 -2.76 -7.00
CA ALA A 27 -2.54 -2.73 -7.84
C ALA A 27 -2.80 -4.16 -8.40
N PRO A 28 -4.07 -4.61 -8.47
CA PRO A 28 -5.30 -3.81 -8.57
C PRO A 28 -6.22 -3.83 -7.33
N ILE A 29 -5.83 -4.49 -6.23
CA ILE A 29 -6.74 -4.68 -5.07
C ILE A 29 -6.59 -3.56 -4.04
N THR A 30 -5.36 -3.13 -3.77
CA THR A 30 -5.09 -2.12 -2.74
C THR A 30 -5.50 -0.69 -3.12
N GLU A 31 -5.89 -0.47 -4.39
CA GLU A 31 -6.37 0.82 -4.89
C GLU A 31 -7.77 1.18 -4.36
N ASP A 32 -8.64 0.20 -4.12
CA ASP A 32 -9.99 0.44 -3.61
C ASP A 32 -10.12 0.22 -2.09
N VAL A 33 -9.29 -0.65 -1.51
CA VAL A 33 -9.35 -1.05 -0.10
C VAL A 33 -7.93 -1.15 0.45
N PRO A 34 -7.62 -0.56 1.62
CA PRO A 34 -6.27 -0.65 2.18
C PRO A 34 -5.95 -2.11 2.55
N LYS A 35 -4.68 -2.50 2.44
CA LYS A 35 -4.21 -3.87 2.67
C LYS A 35 -4.77 -4.52 3.94
N VAL A 36 -4.78 -3.79 5.05
CA VAL A 36 -5.26 -4.29 6.36
C VAL A 36 -6.76 -4.60 6.40
N LEU A 37 -7.54 -4.10 5.46
CA LEU A 37 -8.97 -4.38 5.34
C LEU A 37 -9.28 -5.44 4.27
N VAL A 38 -8.27 -5.97 3.58
CA VAL A 38 -8.45 -7.10 2.68
C VAL A 38 -8.97 -8.30 3.48
N PRO A 39 -10.04 -8.96 3.04
CA PRO A 39 -10.64 -10.06 3.77
C PRO A 39 -9.77 -11.32 3.70
N LEU A 40 -9.39 -11.83 4.87
CA LEU A 40 -8.85 -13.16 5.08
C LEU A 40 -9.99 -14.05 5.62
N VAL A 41 -10.37 -15.09 4.88
CA VAL A 41 -11.51 -15.97 5.26
C VAL A 41 -12.77 -15.16 5.63
N ASN A 42 -13.16 -14.24 4.75
CA ASN A 42 -14.33 -13.34 4.87
C ASN A 42 -14.31 -12.41 6.09
N THR A 43 -13.16 -12.22 6.72
CA THR A 43 -12.96 -11.29 7.84
C THR A 43 -11.75 -10.39 7.55
N PRO A 44 -11.82 -9.06 7.75
CA PRO A 44 -10.68 -8.16 7.51
C PRO A 44 -9.44 -8.57 8.30
N LEU A 45 -8.24 -8.46 7.70
CA LEU A 45 -6.96 -8.81 8.36
C LEU A 45 -6.78 -8.10 9.71
N LEU A 46 -7.13 -6.81 9.78
CA LEU A 46 -7.04 -6.01 11.01
C LEU A 46 -7.84 -6.61 12.18
N ASP A 47 -8.99 -7.23 11.90
CA ASP A 47 -9.83 -7.83 12.94
C ASP A 47 -9.12 -9.03 13.61
N TYR A 48 -8.27 -9.76 12.89
CA TYR A 48 -7.45 -10.84 13.48
C TYR A 48 -6.43 -10.30 14.48
N SER A 49 -5.72 -9.22 14.13
CA SER A 49 -4.72 -8.61 15.00
C SER A 49 -5.38 -7.98 16.24
N LEU A 50 -6.50 -7.28 16.06
CA LEU A 50 -7.25 -6.67 17.18
C LEU A 50 -7.84 -7.73 18.13
N GLU A 51 -8.40 -8.80 17.58
CA GLU A 51 -8.95 -9.90 18.38
C GLU A 51 -7.87 -10.58 19.22
N TRP A 52 -6.69 -10.81 18.64
CA TRP A 52 -5.56 -11.38 19.36
C TRP A 52 -5.10 -10.46 20.50
N LEU A 53 -4.95 -9.16 20.25
CA LEU A 53 -4.56 -8.17 21.26
C LEU A 53 -5.54 -8.11 22.43
N GLU A 54 -6.84 -8.16 22.15
CA GLU A 54 -7.85 -8.15 23.20
C GLU A 54 -7.83 -9.41 24.06
N ARG A 55 -7.63 -10.59 23.45
CA ARG A 55 -7.46 -11.85 24.19
C ARG A 55 -6.21 -11.87 25.06
N CYS A 56 -5.16 -11.17 24.64
CA CYS A 56 -3.93 -11.02 25.41
C CYS A 56 -4.05 -9.99 26.54
N GLY A 57 -5.18 -9.29 26.68
CA GLY A 57 -5.41 -8.30 27.74
C GLY A 57 -4.69 -6.97 27.49
N VAL A 58 -4.56 -6.55 26.23
CA VAL A 58 -4.01 -5.22 25.89
C VAL A 58 -5.08 -4.15 26.12
N ASP A 59 -4.71 -3.05 26.79
CA ASP A 59 -5.65 -1.98 27.16
C ASP A 59 -5.92 -1.00 26.01
N GLU A 60 -4.89 -0.69 25.23
CA GLU A 60 -4.94 0.33 24.17
C GLU A 60 -4.19 -0.13 22.91
N ALA A 61 -4.87 -0.09 21.77
CA ALA A 61 -4.31 -0.35 20.45
C ALA A 61 -4.34 0.92 19.60
N ILE A 62 -3.17 1.38 19.17
CA ILE A 62 -2.97 2.52 18.29
C ILE A 62 -2.77 2.00 16.87
N VAL A 63 -3.75 2.19 15.99
CA VAL A 63 -3.65 1.89 14.56
C VAL A 63 -3.09 3.12 13.84
N TYR A 64 -1.89 3.00 13.32
CA TYR A 64 -1.22 4.04 12.57
C TYR A 64 -1.44 3.84 11.06
N CYS A 65 -1.84 4.89 10.36
CA CYS A 65 -2.08 4.86 8.92
C CYS A 65 -1.64 6.15 8.25
N ARG A 66 -1.25 6.07 6.98
CA ARG A 66 -1.09 7.26 6.14
C ARG A 66 -2.46 7.90 5.89
N ALA A 67 -2.49 9.22 5.81
CA ALA A 67 -3.70 9.99 5.54
C ALA A 67 -4.10 9.95 4.05
N ASP A 68 -4.38 8.73 3.56
CA ASP A 68 -4.81 8.50 2.17
C ASP A 68 -6.35 8.59 2.04
N HIS A 69 -6.85 8.47 0.80
CA HIS A 69 -8.28 8.36 0.50
C HIS A 69 -9.00 7.27 1.32
N HIS A 70 -8.28 6.25 1.78
CA HIS A 70 -8.80 5.14 2.58
C HIS A 70 -8.92 5.39 4.09
N LEU A 71 -8.44 6.53 4.59
CA LEU A 71 -8.46 6.85 6.02
C LEU A 71 -9.87 6.84 6.61
N ASN A 72 -10.86 7.36 5.87
CA ASN A 72 -12.24 7.41 6.31
C ASN A 72 -12.84 6.00 6.46
N THR A 73 -12.52 5.10 5.52
CA THR A 73 -12.94 3.69 5.55
C THR A 73 -12.35 2.98 6.75
N LEU A 74 -11.05 3.17 7.01
CA LEU A 74 -10.37 2.57 8.17
C LEU A 74 -10.93 3.10 9.49
N LYS A 75 -11.10 4.42 9.63
CA LYS A 75 -11.73 5.03 10.81
C LYS A 75 -13.16 4.52 11.03
N ALA A 76 -13.95 4.38 9.97
CA ALA A 76 -15.30 3.84 10.05
C ALA A 76 -15.29 2.37 10.51
N HIS A 77 -14.38 1.55 9.98
CA HIS A 77 -14.22 0.15 10.38
C HIS A 77 -13.83 0.00 11.85
N CYS A 78 -12.82 0.73 12.31
CA CYS A 78 -12.39 0.72 13.72
C CYS A 78 -13.52 1.20 14.65
N ARG A 79 -14.25 2.26 14.29
CA ARG A 79 -15.43 2.72 15.06
C ARG A 79 -16.53 1.66 15.11
N ALA A 80 -16.78 0.97 14.00
CA ALA A 80 -17.75 -0.12 13.93
C ALA A 80 -17.31 -1.32 14.79
N PHE A 81 -16.01 -1.64 14.84
CA PHE A 81 -15.45 -2.65 15.74
C PHE A 81 -15.72 -2.29 17.21
N THR A 82 -15.34 -1.09 17.66
CA THR A 82 -15.57 -0.64 19.04
C THR A 82 -17.06 -0.59 19.41
N LYS A 83 -17.91 -0.10 18.49
CA LYS A 83 -19.37 -0.02 18.73
C LYS A 83 -20.02 -1.41 18.83
N ARG A 84 -19.61 -2.37 18.00
CA ARG A 84 -20.12 -3.75 18.04
C ARG A 84 -19.80 -4.43 19.37
N ARG A 85 -18.63 -4.15 19.95
CA ARG A 85 -18.27 -4.62 21.30
C ARG A 85 -19.01 -3.89 22.42
N GLY A 86 -19.13 -2.56 22.34
CA GLY A 86 -19.84 -1.76 23.34
C GLY A 86 -21.33 -2.06 23.49
N ASN A 87 -21.98 -2.58 22.43
CA ASN A 87 -23.39 -2.98 22.47
C ASN A 87 -23.64 -4.40 23.00
N GLN A 88 -22.60 -5.22 23.19
CA GLN A 88 -22.70 -6.51 23.87
C GLN A 88 -22.52 -6.29 25.37
N GLY A 89 -23.56 -5.74 26.00
CA GLY A 89 -23.65 -5.66 27.46
C GLY A 89 -23.69 -7.06 28.06
N CYS A 90 -22.51 -7.59 28.39
CA CYS A 90 -22.35 -8.60 29.42
C CYS A 90 -21.79 -7.91 30.67
N GLN A 91 -22.46 -8.15 31.77
CA GLN A 91 -22.27 -7.56 33.09
C GLN A 91 -20.79 -7.63 33.53
N GLY A 92 -20.20 -6.48 33.88
CA GLY A 92 -19.13 -6.40 34.89
C GLY A 92 -17.69 -6.65 34.45
N GLY A 93 -17.20 -6.08 33.35
CA GLY A 93 -15.76 -6.00 33.07
C GLY A 93 -15.36 -4.63 32.52
N GLU A 94 -14.60 -3.86 33.30
CA GLU A 94 -14.04 -2.54 32.91
C GLU A 94 -12.85 -2.64 31.91
N GLY A 95 -12.57 -3.82 31.35
CA GLY A 95 -11.38 -4.10 30.53
C GLY A 95 -11.68 -4.44 29.07
N GLY A 96 -12.09 -3.46 28.28
CA GLY A 96 -12.21 -3.58 26.82
C GLY A 96 -11.09 -2.85 26.09
N LEU A 97 -10.56 -3.44 25.02
CA LEU A 97 -9.50 -2.84 24.20
C LEU A 97 -9.95 -1.50 23.61
N ARG A 98 -9.23 -0.41 23.92
CA ARG A 98 -9.47 0.91 23.30
C ARG A 98 -8.67 1.05 22.03
N VAL A 99 -9.36 1.24 20.91
CA VAL A 99 -8.73 1.42 19.59
C VAL A 99 -8.67 2.89 19.22
N MET A 100 -7.46 3.42 19.02
CA MET A 100 -7.20 4.78 18.55
C MET A 100 -6.63 4.72 17.13
N VAL A 101 -7.17 5.52 16.20
CA VAL A 101 -6.62 5.63 14.84
C VAL A 101 -5.86 6.94 14.72
N VAL A 102 -4.57 6.85 14.44
CA VAL A 102 -3.67 7.99 14.20
C VAL A 102 -3.34 8.02 12.72
N ALA A 103 -3.43 9.22 12.12
CA ALA A 103 -3.04 9.43 10.74
C ALA A 103 -2.10 10.62 10.60
N SER A 104 -1.19 10.51 9.65
CA SER A 104 -0.27 11.57 9.24
C SER A 104 -0.09 11.54 7.73
N ASP A 105 0.11 12.71 7.13
CA ASP A 105 0.36 12.85 5.70
C ASP A 105 1.80 12.43 5.33
N ASP A 106 2.77 12.73 6.21
CA ASP A 106 4.22 12.57 5.99
C ASP A 106 4.77 11.16 6.35
N CYS A 107 3.92 10.14 6.40
CA CYS A 107 4.39 8.78 6.71
C CYS A 107 4.70 7.99 5.44
N HIS A 108 5.98 7.82 5.14
CA HIS A 108 6.45 6.93 4.07
C HIS A 108 6.98 5.61 4.63
N SER A 109 7.56 5.63 5.83
CA SER A 109 8.26 4.49 6.40
C SER A 109 7.80 4.13 7.82
N LEU A 110 8.20 2.94 8.29
CA LEU A 110 7.99 2.53 9.69
C LEU A 110 8.68 3.49 10.66
N GLY A 111 9.87 3.99 10.29
CA GLY A 111 10.62 4.95 11.09
C GLY A 111 9.89 6.28 11.25
N ASP A 112 9.28 6.79 10.17
CA ASP A 112 8.49 8.03 10.21
C ASP A 112 7.27 7.89 11.12
N ALA A 113 6.55 6.75 11.01
CA ALA A 113 5.41 6.45 11.86
C ALA A 113 5.79 6.45 13.35
N MET A 114 6.92 5.84 13.69
CA MET A 114 7.41 5.79 15.07
C MET A 114 7.89 7.15 15.57
N ARG A 115 8.55 7.96 14.73
CA ARG A 115 8.95 9.33 15.04
C ARG A 115 7.72 10.22 15.31
N ASP A 116 6.69 10.12 14.49
CA ASP A 116 5.44 10.87 14.65
C ASP A 116 4.68 10.46 15.94
N LEU A 117 4.59 9.16 16.22
CA LEU A 117 4.00 8.66 17.48
C LEU A 117 4.77 9.16 18.71
N TYR A 118 6.10 9.22 18.61
CA TYR A 118 6.95 9.75 19.68
C TYR A 118 6.77 11.27 19.86
N ALA A 119 6.76 12.03 18.76
CA ALA A 119 6.52 13.48 18.77
C ALA A 119 5.16 13.82 19.40
N LYS A 120 4.13 13.00 19.13
CA LYS A 120 2.80 13.13 19.72
C LYS A 120 2.71 12.65 21.18
N SER A 121 3.79 12.08 21.74
CA SER A 121 3.85 11.56 23.12
C SER A 121 2.74 10.55 23.45
N LEU A 122 2.33 9.75 22.47
CA LEU A 122 1.22 8.79 22.61
C LEU A 122 1.67 7.47 23.28
N LEU A 123 2.95 7.16 23.20
CA LEU A 123 3.54 5.94 23.76
C LEU A 123 3.94 6.18 25.22
N THR A 124 3.34 5.42 26.12
CA THR A 124 3.63 5.44 27.55
C THR A 124 4.19 4.08 27.97
N GLY A 125 5.52 3.98 28.06
CA GLY A 125 6.19 2.76 28.53
C GLY A 125 6.34 1.65 27.48
N ASP A 126 6.25 0.41 27.94
CA ASP A 126 6.45 -0.78 27.12
C ASP A 126 5.27 -0.98 26.17
N PHE A 127 5.54 -1.14 24.87
CA PHE A 127 4.49 -1.35 23.87
C PHE A 127 4.80 -2.53 22.94
N ILE A 128 3.75 -3.01 22.29
CA ILE A 128 3.85 -4.09 21.29
C ILE A 128 3.81 -3.45 19.91
N LEU A 129 4.72 -3.80 19.02
CA LEU A 129 4.71 -3.35 17.63
C LEU A 129 4.27 -4.51 16.72
N LEU A 130 3.22 -4.25 15.94
CA LEU A 130 2.66 -5.19 14.97
C LEU A 130 2.55 -4.53 13.59
N SER A 131 2.82 -5.32 12.56
CA SER A 131 2.37 -5.01 11.21
C SER A 131 0.89 -5.37 11.07
N GLY A 132 0.10 -4.53 10.42
CA GLY A 132 -1.35 -4.73 10.25
C GLY A 132 -1.74 -5.91 9.34
N ASP A 133 -0.78 -6.61 8.75
CA ASP A 133 -0.94 -7.79 7.89
C ASP A 133 -0.60 -9.11 8.59
N SER A 134 -0.43 -9.10 9.92
CA SER A 134 -0.03 -10.27 10.72
C SER A 134 -1.20 -10.92 11.46
N VAL A 135 -1.29 -12.24 11.34
CA VAL A 135 -2.20 -13.12 12.09
C VAL A 135 -1.37 -13.92 13.09
N VAL A 136 -1.64 -13.72 14.37
CA VAL A 136 -0.81 -14.24 15.47
C VAL A 136 -1.70 -14.88 16.54
N THR A 137 -1.28 -16.01 17.10
CA THR A 137 -1.93 -16.68 18.23
C THR A 137 -0.92 -17.12 19.29
N LEU A 138 -0.06 -16.17 19.69
CA LEU A 138 0.98 -16.40 20.69
C LEU A 138 0.50 -15.97 22.08
N ASP A 139 1.08 -16.60 23.10
CA ASP A 139 0.89 -16.20 24.50
C ASP A 139 1.73 -14.95 24.82
N LEU A 140 1.11 -13.78 24.66
CA LEU A 140 1.76 -12.49 24.86
C LEU A 140 2.08 -12.14 26.32
N PRO A 141 1.21 -12.42 27.32
CA PRO A 141 1.51 -12.14 28.73
C PRO A 141 2.83 -12.74 29.21
N SER A 142 3.12 -14.01 28.88
CA SER A 142 4.39 -14.63 29.28
C SER A 142 5.60 -14.00 28.60
N LEU A 143 5.46 -13.56 27.35
CA LEU A 143 6.50 -12.84 26.61
C LEU A 143 6.80 -11.47 27.22
N VAL A 144 5.77 -10.75 27.67
CA VAL A 144 5.91 -9.45 28.33
C VAL A 144 6.61 -9.60 29.68
N VAL A 145 6.23 -10.60 30.49
CA VAL A 145 6.89 -10.87 31.78
C VAL A 145 8.38 -11.18 31.56
N GLN A 146 8.68 -12.07 30.61
CA GLN A 146 10.07 -12.41 30.29
C GLN A 146 10.87 -11.21 29.76
N HIS A 147 10.24 -10.33 28.96
CA HIS A 147 10.88 -9.09 28.51
C HIS A 147 11.18 -8.15 29.68
N ARG A 148 10.25 -8.00 30.64
CA ARG A 148 10.46 -7.18 31.84
C ARG A 148 11.55 -7.73 32.74
N GLU A 149 11.58 -9.05 32.98
CA GLU A 149 12.67 -9.72 33.71
C GLU A 149 14.02 -9.55 33.00
N SER A 150 14.01 -9.72 31.68
CA SER A 150 15.16 -9.51 30.81
C SER A 150 15.76 -8.12 30.93
N ARG A 151 14.90 -7.10 30.98
CA ARG A 151 15.28 -5.69 31.12
C ARG A 151 15.72 -5.33 32.54
N ALA A 152 15.15 -6.00 33.55
CA ALA A 152 15.61 -5.87 34.93
C ALA A 152 17.04 -6.40 35.10
N ALA A 153 17.39 -7.48 34.40
CA ALA A 153 18.75 -8.01 34.35
C ALA A 153 19.68 -7.12 33.49
N ASP A 154 19.28 -6.80 32.26
CA ASP A 154 20.06 -5.99 31.32
C ASP A 154 19.33 -4.70 30.95
N LYS A 155 19.80 -3.58 31.50
CA LYS A 155 19.28 -2.25 31.17
C LYS A 155 19.55 -1.80 29.72
N SER A 156 20.38 -2.54 28.98
CA SER A 156 20.69 -2.30 27.57
C SER A 156 19.74 -3.01 26.60
N ALA A 157 18.81 -3.85 27.09
CA ALA A 157 17.83 -4.52 26.25
C ALA A 157 16.74 -3.54 25.81
N ILE A 158 16.68 -3.24 24.51
CA ILE A 158 15.68 -2.32 23.93
C ILE A 158 14.48 -3.08 23.35
N MET A 159 14.73 -4.24 22.76
CA MET A 159 13.77 -4.91 21.90
C MET A 159 13.85 -6.43 22.03
N THR A 160 12.68 -7.08 22.04
CA THR A 160 12.56 -8.53 21.94
C THR A 160 11.83 -8.91 20.65
N CYS A 161 12.52 -9.59 19.74
CA CYS A 161 11.94 -10.14 18.51
C CYS A 161 11.48 -11.58 18.73
N VAL A 162 10.27 -11.92 18.32
CA VAL A 162 9.66 -13.25 18.56
C VAL A 162 9.44 -14.00 17.25
N TYR A 163 10.25 -15.01 16.96
CA TYR A 163 10.16 -15.81 15.74
C TYR A 163 9.46 -17.15 15.99
N MET A 164 8.80 -17.68 14.97
CA MET A 164 8.27 -19.04 14.98
C MET A 164 9.27 -20.00 14.34
N GLY A 165 9.58 -21.09 15.03
CA GLY A 165 10.37 -22.18 14.47
C GLY A 165 9.51 -23.00 13.51
N GLU A 166 9.77 -22.92 12.20
CA GLU A 166 9.29 -23.95 11.28
C GLU A 166 10.25 -25.15 11.35
N GLY A 167 9.69 -26.37 11.41
CA GLY A 167 10.43 -27.62 11.47
C GLY A 167 11.26 -27.89 10.20
N ALA A 168 12.38 -27.19 10.06
CA ALA A 168 13.55 -27.53 9.26
C ALA A 168 14.68 -26.59 9.71
N ILE A 169 15.66 -27.17 10.40
CA ILE A 169 16.88 -26.58 10.97
C ILE A 169 17.41 -25.38 10.17
N ALA A 170 17.06 -24.17 10.60
CA ALA A 170 17.86 -22.99 10.33
C ALA A 170 19.09 -23.03 11.25
N LYS A 171 20.24 -23.47 10.72
CA LYS A 171 21.54 -23.21 11.35
C LYS A 171 21.75 -21.69 11.38
N GLY A 172 21.49 -21.05 12.53
CA GLY A 172 21.86 -19.64 12.68
C GLY A 172 21.45 -18.97 13.99
N VAL A 173 20.25 -19.22 14.51
CA VAL A 173 19.75 -18.47 15.68
C VAL A 173 19.49 -19.42 16.83
N LYS A 174 20.46 -19.55 17.73
CA LYS A 174 20.25 -20.11 19.07
C LYS A 174 19.56 -19.05 19.93
N SER A 175 18.76 -19.46 20.91
CA SER A 175 18.24 -18.56 21.96
C SER A 175 19.40 -17.77 22.59
N GLY A 176 19.47 -16.47 22.31
CA GLY A 176 20.60 -15.61 22.68
C GLY A 176 20.53 -14.26 21.97
N SER A 177 21.38 -13.31 22.36
CA SER A 177 21.50 -12.00 21.70
C SER A 177 21.76 -12.17 20.20
N ALA A 178 20.99 -11.47 19.37
CA ALA A 178 21.07 -11.60 17.91
C ALA A 178 22.42 -11.06 17.41
N LYS A 179 23.32 -11.95 16.98
CA LYS A 179 24.60 -11.55 16.39
C LYS A 179 24.62 -11.57 14.86
N ASP A 180 23.67 -12.24 14.21
CA ASP A 180 23.59 -12.29 12.74
C ASP A 180 22.15 -12.52 12.25
N VAL A 181 21.56 -11.52 11.57
CA VAL A 181 20.29 -11.67 10.82
C VAL A 181 20.55 -11.36 9.35
N LYS A 182 20.58 -12.40 8.51
CA LYS A 182 20.61 -12.25 7.04
C LYS A 182 19.19 -12.40 6.48
N SER A 183 18.65 -11.35 5.86
CA SER A 183 17.48 -11.49 4.99
C SER A 183 17.94 -11.85 3.58
N GLY A 184 17.44 -12.97 3.06
CA GLY A 184 17.77 -13.47 1.73
C GLY A 184 16.89 -12.81 0.68
N SER A 185 17.41 -11.81 -0.04
CA SER A 185 16.88 -11.38 -1.33
C SER A 185 17.66 -12.10 -2.44
N GLY A 186 17.10 -13.17 -3.01
CA GLY A 186 17.74 -13.95 -4.08
C GLY A 186 16.80 -14.15 -5.26
N SER A 187 17.16 -13.57 -6.41
CA SER A 187 16.57 -13.85 -7.72
C SER A 187 17.03 -15.22 -8.24
N GLY A 188 16.09 -16.05 -8.72
CA GLY A 188 16.32 -17.12 -9.69
C GLY A 188 17.06 -18.38 -9.22
N GLY A 189 16.37 -19.53 -9.24
CA GLY A 189 16.98 -20.86 -9.18
C GLY A 189 16.28 -21.81 -8.22
N GLY A 190 15.77 -22.93 -8.74
CA GLY A 190 15.00 -23.93 -8.01
C GLY A 190 15.72 -24.49 -6.78
N GLY A 191 15.17 -24.21 -5.61
CA GLY A 191 15.57 -24.73 -4.31
C GLY A 191 14.50 -24.30 -3.30
N ALA A 192 14.09 -25.20 -2.42
CA ALA A 192 12.96 -24.98 -1.50
C ALA A 192 13.05 -23.61 -0.79
N LYS A 193 12.08 -22.73 -1.07
CA LYS A 193 11.95 -21.41 -0.46
C LYS A 193 11.49 -21.59 1.00
N THR A 194 12.42 -21.63 1.94
CA THR A 194 12.10 -21.50 3.37
C THR A 194 11.84 -20.03 3.67
N THR A 195 10.57 -19.62 3.59
CA THR A 195 10.11 -18.32 4.09
C THR A 195 10.05 -18.38 5.61
N THR A 196 11.09 -17.90 6.29
CA THR A 196 11.06 -17.64 7.72
C THR A 196 9.97 -16.58 8.00
N THR A 197 8.83 -16.99 8.53
CA THR A 197 7.69 -16.10 8.78
C THR A 197 7.96 -15.23 10.03
N THR A 198 8.00 -13.91 9.83
CA THR A 198 8.65 -12.93 10.70
C THR A 198 7.85 -12.51 11.94
N ALA A 199 8.65 -12.26 12.98
CA ALA A 199 8.53 -11.49 14.22
C ALA A 199 7.23 -10.71 14.55
N THR A 200 6.58 -11.11 15.65
CA THR A 200 5.95 -10.13 16.55
C THR A 200 7.08 -9.46 17.34
N LEU A 201 7.06 -8.13 17.43
CA LEU A 201 8.19 -7.39 17.97
C LEU A 201 7.73 -6.54 19.15
N LEU A 202 8.22 -6.88 20.34
CA LEU A 202 8.00 -6.11 21.56
C LEU A 202 9.07 -5.01 21.61
N VAL A 203 8.66 -3.75 21.40
CA VAL A 203 9.52 -2.57 21.55
C VAL A 203 9.16 -1.87 22.84
N SER A 204 10.09 -1.79 23.79
CA SER A 204 9.89 -0.97 24.98
C SER A 204 10.41 0.45 24.73
N ALA A 205 9.52 1.46 24.73
CA ALA A 205 9.94 2.85 24.92
C ALA A 205 10.09 3.12 26.43
N ALA A 206 11.32 3.20 26.90
CA ALA A 206 11.60 3.68 28.25
C ALA A 206 11.19 5.15 28.38
N THR A 207 9.99 5.44 28.89
CA THR A 207 9.61 6.80 29.29
C THR A 207 9.30 6.84 30.79
N GLY A 208 10.33 7.14 31.59
CA GLY A 208 10.13 7.69 32.93
C GLY A 208 9.94 9.20 32.82
N LYS A 209 8.81 9.73 33.30
CA LYS A 209 8.61 11.17 33.38
C LYS A 209 9.42 11.77 34.54
N ARG A 210 10.04 12.91 34.20
CA ARG A 210 10.61 13.98 35.02
C ARG A 210 12.07 13.83 35.44
N ASN A 211 12.76 14.92 35.12
CA ASN A 211 14.10 15.35 35.49
C ASN A 211 15.21 14.84 34.58
N HIS A 212 15.65 15.77 33.73
CA HIS A 212 17.01 16.00 33.27
C HIS A 212 17.96 14.78 33.28
N LEU A 213 18.38 14.42 32.05
CA LEU A 213 19.59 13.64 31.70
C LEU A 213 19.53 12.11 31.63
N LEU A 214 18.40 11.42 31.90
CA LEU A 214 18.36 9.94 31.82
C LEU A 214 17.11 9.31 31.16
N GLY A 215 16.44 10.03 30.25
CA GLY A 215 15.35 9.49 29.43
C GLY A 215 15.64 9.65 27.95
N GLY A 216 16.26 8.66 27.29
CA GLY A 216 16.70 8.85 25.89
C GLY A 216 17.38 7.66 25.22
N ARG A 217 16.89 6.42 25.37
CA ARG A 217 17.59 5.25 24.79
C ARG A 217 16.94 4.61 23.56
N ALA A 218 15.60 4.62 23.45
CA ALA A 218 14.91 4.26 22.20
C ALA A 218 14.84 5.44 21.20
N VAL A 219 14.97 6.68 21.69
CA VAL A 219 14.89 7.93 20.91
C VAL A 219 16.09 8.12 19.99
N ALA A 220 17.29 7.79 20.47
CA ALA A 220 18.52 7.88 19.67
C ALA A 220 18.50 6.99 18.42
N ILE A 221 17.71 5.90 18.45
CA ILE A 221 17.52 5.03 17.29
C ILE A 221 16.54 5.67 16.30
N LEU A 222 15.53 6.40 16.78
CA LEU A 222 14.56 7.10 15.93
C LEU A 222 15.09 8.42 15.35
N ASP A 223 16.15 9.00 15.92
CA ASP A 223 16.84 10.17 15.35
C ASP A 223 17.56 9.88 14.02
N ASN A 224 17.86 8.61 13.74
CA ASN A 224 18.44 8.21 12.46
C ASN A 224 17.33 8.08 11.40
N PHE A 225 17.30 9.03 10.47
CA PHE A 225 16.32 9.08 9.37
C PHE A 225 16.47 7.93 8.36
N ASP A 226 17.64 7.28 8.31
CA ASP A 226 17.93 6.19 7.36
C ASP A 226 17.18 4.87 7.66
N TYR A 227 16.56 4.74 8.83
CA TYR A 227 15.84 3.52 9.21
C TYR A 227 14.41 3.52 8.67
N THR A 228 14.24 3.04 7.44
CA THR A 228 12.94 2.97 6.77
C THR A 228 12.11 1.73 7.15
N SER A 229 12.77 0.60 7.37
CA SER A 229 12.14 -0.68 7.73
C SER A 229 12.65 -1.24 9.06
N LEU A 230 11.90 -2.18 9.61
CA LEU A 230 12.34 -2.92 10.80
C LEU A 230 13.66 -3.68 10.56
N ASP A 231 13.86 -4.21 9.36
CA ASP A 231 15.08 -4.96 9.03
C ASP A 231 16.30 -4.03 8.98
N THR A 232 16.14 -2.83 8.40
CA THR A 232 17.20 -1.81 8.39
C THR A 232 17.50 -1.30 9.80
N LEU A 233 16.48 -1.20 10.65
CA LEU A 233 16.64 -0.84 12.06
C LEU A 233 17.47 -1.90 12.81
N ILE A 234 17.11 -3.18 12.69
CA ILE A 234 17.83 -4.27 13.35
C ILE A 234 19.28 -4.33 12.87
N ARG A 235 19.51 -4.22 11.56
CA ARG A 235 20.86 -4.20 10.98
C ARG A 235 21.68 -3.02 11.49
N GLY A 236 21.11 -1.80 11.47
CA GLY A 236 21.80 -0.61 11.95
C GLY A 236 22.16 -0.69 13.44
N VAL A 237 21.28 -1.22 14.28
CA VAL A 237 21.56 -1.41 15.72
C VAL A 237 22.67 -2.44 15.95
N ILE A 238 22.72 -3.51 15.16
CA ILE A 238 23.79 -4.53 15.24
C ILE A 238 25.12 -3.95 14.74
N GLU A 239 25.12 -3.19 13.64
CA GLU A 239 26.33 -2.59 13.08
C GLU A 239 26.92 -1.50 13.98
N GLN A 240 26.09 -0.75 14.70
CA GLN A 240 26.50 0.33 15.61
C GLN A 240 26.69 -0.11 17.08
N GLU A 241 26.94 -1.41 17.33
CA GLU A 241 27.07 -1.98 18.69
C GLU A 241 28.12 -1.22 19.54
N GLU A 242 29.23 -0.80 18.93
CA GLU A 242 30.32 -0.07 19.62
C GLU A 242 29.92 1.35 20.09
N LEU A 243 28.98 2.01 19.41
CA LEU A 243 28.60 3.39 19.70
C LEU A 243 27.46 3.49 20.72
N LEU A 244 26.48 2.57 20.64
CA LEU A 244 25.23 2.67 21.39
C LEU A 244 25.11 1.67 22.55
N GLY A 245 25.84 0.54 22.49
CA GLY A 245 25.83 -0.49 23.52
C GLY A 245 24.45 -1.10 23.78
N TYR A 246 23.60 -1.15 22.75
CA TYR A 246 22.24 -1.69 22.83
C TYR A 246 22.18 -3.15 22.44
N THR A 247 21.29 -3.90 23.09
CA THR A 247 21.09 -5.32 22.81
C THR A 247 19.67 -5.59 22.33
N ILE A 248 19.57 -6.35 21.25
CA ILE A 248 18.32 -6.90 20.74
C ILE A 248 18.27 -8.38 21.12
N ARG A 249 17.20 -8.79 21.80
CA ARG A 249 16.97 -10.19 22.17
C ARG A 249 16.06 -10.85 21.15
N CYS A 250 16.34 -12.11 20.85
CA CYS A 250 15.51 -12.91 19.96
C CYS A 250 15.02 -14.16 20.70
N LYS A 251 13.72 -14.42 20.61
CA LYS A 251 13.08 -15.62 21.15
C LYS A 251 12.46 -16.40 20.00
N VAL A 252 12.79 -17.67 19.90
CA VAL A 252 12.16 -18.59 18.95
C VAL A 252 11.15 -19.43 19.72
N LEU A 253 9.91 -19.48 19.25
CA LEU A 253 8.83 -20.27 19.81
C LEU A 253 8.56 -21.48 18.93
N GLU A 254 8.39 -22.64 19.57
CA GLU A 254 8.01 -23.90 18.91
C GLU A 254 6.49 -24.10 18.91
N GLU A 255 5.79 -23.46 19.86
CA GLU A 255 4.34 -23.55 20.01
C GLU A 255 3.64 -22.24 19.64
N GLY A 256 2.46 -22.36 19.01
CA GLY A 256 1.65 -21.25 18.53
C GLY A 256 1.69 -21.09 17.02
N TYR A 257 1.09 -20.00 16.52
CA TYR A 257 1.05 -19.69 15.11
C TYR A 257 1.28 -18.20 14.88
N ALA A 258 2.10 -17.87 13.88
CA ALA A 258 2.27 -16.52 13.38
C ALA A 258 2.42 -16.59 11.86
N GLY A 259 1.48 -15.97 11.15
CA GLY A 259 1.44 -15.86 9.69
C GLY A 259 1.40 -14.40 9.28
N ARG A 260 2.18 -14.00 8.27
CA ARG A 260 2.15 -12.64 7.73
C ARG A 260 1.70 -12.63 6.28
N ALA A 261 0.62 -11.92 5.98
CA ALA A 261 0.09 -11.76 4.63
C ALA A 261 0.83 -10.64 3.88
N ALA A 262 2.13 -10.81 3.67
CA ALA A 262 2.97 -9.82 3.00
C ALA A 262 2.65 -9.71 1.49
N SER A 263 2.45 -10.85 0.82
CA SER A 263 2.15 -10.99 -0.61
C SER A 263 0.83 -11.73 -0.83
N VAL A 264 0.32 -11.72 -2.07
CA VAL A 264 -0.90 -12.48 -2.43
C VAL A 264 -0.72 -13.97 -2.17
N ASP A 265 0.43 -14.53 -2.53
CA ASP A 265 0.78 -15.93 -2.24
C ASP A 265 0.78 -16.22 -0.73
N ALA A 266 1.35 -15.32 0.07
CA ALA A 266 1.31 -15.43 1.53
C ALA A 266 -0.12 -15.32 2.08
N LEU A 267 -0.98 -14.48 1.49
CA LEU A 267 -2.40 -14.37 1.86
C LEU A 267 -3.15 -15.68 1.58
N LEU A 268 -2.94 -16.30 0.40
CA LEU A 268 -3.52 -17.60 0.06
C LEU A 268 -3.05 -18.69 1.03
N ARG A 269 -1.75 -18.73 1.34
CA ARG A 269 -1.17 -19.66 2.33
C ARG A 269 -1.79 -19.48 3.71
N VAL A 270 -1.80 -18.25 4.24
CA VAL A 270 -2.37 -17.95 5.57
C VAL A 270 -3.87 -18.28 5.59
N SER A 271 -4.60 -18.05 4.50
CA SER A 271 -6.03 -18.41 4.39
C SER A 271 -6.25 -19.92 4.53
N GLY A 272 -5.42 -20.72 3.87
CA GLY A 272 -5.46 -22.19 4.00
C GLY A 272 -5.08 -22.66 5.41
N GLU A 273 -4.08 -22.05 6.03
CA GLU A 273 -3.63 -22.37 7.40
C GLU A 273 -4.70 -22.04 8.46
N VAL A 274 -5.40 -20.90 8.32
CA VAL A 274 -6.53 -20.51 9.17
C VAL A 274 -7.72 -21.46 8.97
N SER A 275 -8.04 -21.83 7.71
CA SER A 275 -9.12 -22.78 7.40
C SER A 275 -8.86 -24.16 8.03
N ARG A 276 -7.61 -24.60 8.04
CA ARG A 276 -7.16 -25.85 8.69
C ARG A 276 -6.98 -25.74 10.21
N ARG A 277 -7.43 -24.64 10.84
CA ARG A 277 -7.39 -24.39 12.30
C ARG A 277 -5.99 -24.31 12.91
N ARG A 278 -4.94 -24.04 12.12
CA ARG A 278 -3.59 -23.84 12.68
C ARG A 278 -3.51 -22.60 13.56
N ALA A 279 -4.31 -21.58 13.24
CA ALA A 279 -4.43 -20.35 14.01
C ALA A 279 -5.44 -20.45 15.17
N HIS A 280 -5.67 -21.63 15.76
CA HIS A 280 -6.54 -21.73 16.94
C HIS A 280 -6.00 -20.83 18.06
N PRO A 281 -6.84 -20.04 18.76
CA PRO A 281 -8.32 -20.03 18.79
C PRO A 281 -9.01 -19.05 17.81
N LEU A 282 -8.29 -18.47 16.84
CA LEU A 282 -8.83 -17.63 15.78
C LEU A 282 -9.30 -18.51 14.61
N VAL A 283 -10.53 -19.03 14.73
CA VAL A 283 -11.15 -19.92 13.74
C VAL A 283 -12.30 -19.22 13.01
N PRO A 284 -12.60 -19.61 11.75
CA PRO A 284 -13.67 -18.97 10.98
C PRO A 284 -15.06 -19.07 11.61
N GLU A 285 -15.36 -20.14 12.36
CA GLU A 285 -16.69 -20.41 12.96
C GLU A 285 -17.25 -19.21 13.73
N ILE A 286 -16.37 -18.53 14.46
CA ILE A 286 -16.74 -17.42 15.31
C ILE A 286 -16.37 -16.13 14.57
N SER A 287 -17.37 -15.30 14.35
CA SER A 287 -17.13 -13.96 13.82
C SER A 287 -16.30 -13.17 14.83
N LEU A 288 -15.03 -12.86 14.49
CA LEU A 288 -14.10 -12.17 15.40
C LEU A 288 -14.67 -10.82 15.87
N SER A 289 -15.36 -10.11 14.99
CA SER A 289 -15.96 -8.81 15.30
C SER A 289 -17.25 -8.85 16.10
N SER A 290 -17.97 -9.98 16.15
CA SER A 290 -19.28 -10.07 16.82
C SER A 290 -19.41 -11.20 17.83
N HIS A 291 -18.41 -12.07 17.96
CA HIS A 291 -18.41 -13.27 18.82
C HIS A 291 -19.57 -14.24 18.57
N ARG A 292 -20.31 -14.04 17.47
CA ARG A 292 -21.41 -14.90 17.07
C ARG A 292 -20.88 -16.02 16.18
N VAL A 293 -21.47 -17.19 16.32
CA VAL A 293 -21.25 -18.29 15.39
C VAL A 293 -21.80 -17.85 14.04
N ARG A 294 -20.92 -17.74 13.05
CA ARG A 294 -21.24 -17.36 11.67
C ARG A 294 -21.31 -18.59 10.79
N TYR A 295 -20.30 -19.45 10.86
CA TYR A 295 -20.21 -20.64 10.02
C TYR A 295 -20.50 -21.90 10.83
N SER A 296 -21.26 -22.81 10.20
CA SER A 296 -21.28 -24.22 10.61
C SER A 296 -20.04 -24.90 10.07
N HIS A 297 -19.53 -25.90 10.79
CA HIS A 297 -18.30 -26.60 10.43
C HIS A 297 -18.50 -28.11 10.44
N ASP A 298 -17.92 -28.75 9.43
CA ASP A 298 -17.77 -30.20 9.36
C ASP A 298 -16.29 -30.58 9.53
N ALA A 299 -15.99 -31.30 10.61
CA ALA A 299 -14.63 -31.71 10.94
C ALA A 299 -14.06 -32.78 10.00
N CYS A 300 -14.91 -33.58 9.34
CA CYS A 300 -14.44 -34.64 8.45
C CYS A 300 -13.92 -34.09 7.12
N THR A 301 -14.57 -33.05 6.60
CA THR A 301 -14.17 -32.40 5.34
C THR A 301 -13.41 -31.09 5.54
N ALA A 302 -13.28 -30.61 6.78
CA ALA A 302 -12.74 -29.29 7.13
C ALA A 302 -13.45 -28.14 6.38
N THR A 303 -14.74 -28.31 6.12
CA THR A 303 -15.56 -27.35 5.36
C THR A 303 -16.33 -26.44 6.31
N TYR A 304 -16.38 -25.15 5.98
CA TYR A 304 -17.17 -24.16 6.70
C TYR A 304 -18.24 -23.60 5.77
N TRP A 305 -19.46 -23.43 6.25
CA TRP A 305 -20.52 -22.83 5.45
C TRP A 305 -21.50 -22.01 6.29
N ASP A 306 -22.01 -20.94 5.71
CA ASP A 306 -23.06 -20.16 6.32
C ASP A 306 -24.41 -20.90 6.17
N PRO A 307 -25.30 -20.89 7.18
CA PRO A 307 -26.60 -21.55 7.09
C PRO A 307 -27.49 -21.10 5.91
N SER A 308 -27.26 -19.91 5.37
CA SER A 308 -28.00 -19.39 4.21
C SER A 308 -27.46 -19.85 2.85
N ALA A 309 -26.28 -20.48 2.81
CA ALA A 309 -25.65 -20.94 1.58
C ALA A 309 -26.33 -22.19 1.00
N LYS A 310 -26.44 -22.23 -0.33
CA LYS A 310 -26.97 -23.37 -1.09
C LYS A 310 -25.83 -23.99 -1.90
N PHE A 311 -25.40 -25.18 -1.49
CA PHE A 311 -24.33 -25.91 -2.17
C PHE A 311 -24.59 -27.43 -2.10
N PRO A 312 -24.06 -28.21 -3.06
CA PRO A 312 -24.19 -29.67 -3.03
C PRO A 312 -23.41 -30.24 -1.83
N LYS A 313 -24.10 -31.00 -0.98
CA LYS A 313 -23.45 -31.74 0.11
C LYS A 313 -22.81 -33.01 -0.48
N GLY A 314 -21.48 -33.05 -0.56
CA GLY A 314 -20.75 -34.20 -1.08
C GLY A 314 -19.22 -34.01 -1.01
N PRO A 315 -18.43 -35.04 -1.38
CA PRO A 315 -16.96 -35.01 -1.33
C PRO A 315 -16.32 -34.04 -2.34
N GLN A 316 -17.14 -33.30 -3.08
CA GLN A 316 -16.68 -32.31 -4.06
C GLN A 316 -16.24 -31.00 -3.40
N VAL A 317 -16.70 -30.73 -2.17
CA VAL A 317 -16.30 -29.57 -1.37
C VAL A 317 -15.47 -30.05 -0.18
N THR A 318 -14.20 -29.66 -0.14
CA THR A 318 -13.26 -30.06 0.93
C THR A 318 -12.37 -28.89 1.32
N GLY A 319 -12.12 -28.70 2.61
CA GLY A 319 -11.21 -27.69 3.14
C GLY A 319 -11.62 -26.25 2.82
N SER A 320 -12.86 -26.03 2.39
CA SER A 320 -13.29 -24.76 1.80
C SER A 320 -14.24 -23.99 2.72
N VAL A 321 -14.26 -22.68 2.58
CA VAL A 321 -15.13 -21.78 3.35
C VAL A 321 -16.15 -21.14 2.42
N VAL A 322 -17.44 -21.31 2.73
CA VAL A 322 -18.55 -20.81 1.92
C VAL A 322 -19.29 -19.68 2.64
N GLY A 323 -19.20 -18.47 2.09
CA GLY A 323 -19.84 -17.25 2.58
C GLY A 323 -21.37 -17.28 2.61
N ALA A 324 -21.96 -16.22 3.16
CA ALA A 324 -23.41 -16.06 3.29
C ALA A 324 -24.09 -15.91 1.92
N ALA A 325 -25.28 -16.50 1.79
CA ALA A 325 -26.12 -16.44 0.60
C ALA A 325 -25.42 -16.85 -0.72
N CYS A 326 -24.39 -17.67 -0.63
CA CYS A 326 -23.72 -18.22 -1.80
C CYS A 326 -24.54 -19.32 -2.46
N VAL A 327 -24.48 -19.38 -3.79
CA VAL A 327 -25.12 -20.43 -4.60
C VAL A 327 -24.04 -21.14 -5.40
N VAL A 328 -23.87 -22.44 -5.17
CA VAL A 328 -22.87 -23.27 -5.85
C VAL A 328 -23.59 -24.35 -6.68
N GLY A 329 -23.24 -24.44 -7.97
CA GLY A 329 -23.78 -25.44 -8.89
C GLY A 329 -23.45 -26.89 -8.50
N GLY A 330 -24.31 -27.83 -8.88
CA GLY A 330 -24.30 -29.22 -8.37
C GLY A 330 -23.07 -30.07 -8.73
N SER A 331 -22.38 -29.76 -9.83
CA SER A 331 -21.21 -30.52 -10.32
C SER A 331 -19.86 -29.83 -10.04
N THR A 332 -19.84 -28.89 -9.09
CA THR A 332 -18.70 -28.01 -8.83
C THR A 332 -17.73 -28.62 -7.82
N ARG A 333 -16.42 -28.49 -8.09
CA ARG A 333 -15.35 -28.93 -7.18
C ARG A 333 -14.72 -27.72 -6.50
N LEU A 334 -14.73 -27.72 -5.17
CA LEU A 334 -14.11 -26.69 -4.34
C LEU A 334 -13.09 -27.34 -3.41
N ARG A 335 -11.82 -26.94 -3.51
CA ARG A 335 -10.74 -27.45 -2.65
C ARG A 335 -9.94 -26.32 -2.05
N ASP A 336 -9.77 -26.34 -0.73
CA ASP A 336 -8.96 -25.38 0.03
C ASP A 336 -9.20 -23.91 -0.42
N SER A 337 -10.46 -23.58 -0.74
CA SER A 337 -10.83 -22.29 -1.34
C SER A 337 -11.77 -21.50 -0.44
N VAL A 338 -11.70 -20.18 -0.51
CA VAL A 338 -12.55 -19.28 0.28
C VAL A 338 -13.50 -18.55 -0.67
N LEU A 339 -14.80 -18.67 -0.41
CA LEU A 339 -15.85 -17.94 -1.12
C LEU A 339 -16.39 -16.82 -0.22
N GLY A 340 -16.31 -15.59 -0.68
CA GLY A 340 -16.95 -14.42 -0.10
C GLY A 340 -18.46 -14.49 -0.10
N ASP A 341 -19.10 -13.52 0.54
CA ASP A 341 -20.56 -13.45 0.62
C ASP A 341 -21.19 -13.14 -0.75
N HIS A 342 -22.39 -13.67 -0.97
CA HIS A 342 -23.20 -13.44 -2.17
C HIS A 342 -22.55 -13.91 -3.49
N CYS A 343 -21.66 -14.91 -3.43
CA CYS A 343 -21.06 -15.48 -4.63
C CYS A 343 -22.01 -16.44 -5.35
N CYS A 344 -21.99 -16.40 -6.68
CA CYS A 344 -22.73 -17.31 -7.54
C CYS A 344 -21.74 -18.12 -8.38
N VAL A 345 -21.66 -19.42 -8.15
CA VAL A 345 -20.79 -20.35 -8.89
C VAL A 345 -21.65 -21.27 -9.74
N GLY A 346 -21.39 -21.28 -11.06
CA GLY A 346 -22.10 -22.10 -12.04
C GLY A 346 -21.85 -23.60 -11.92
N GLU A 347 -22.29 -24.37 -12.92
CA GLU A 347 -22.07 -25.82 -12.99
C GLU A 347 -20.71 -26.16 -13.62
N ASP A 348 -20.18 -27.34 -13.29
CA ASP A 348 -18.90 -27.86 -13.81
C ASP A 348 -17.70 -26.90 -13.60
N VAL A 349 -17.68 -26.18 -12.48
CA VAL A 349 -16.58 -25.28 -12.11
C VAL A 349 -15.57 -26.02 -11.22
N GLU A 350 -14.28 -25.71 -11.36
CA GLU A 350 -13.23 -26.16 -10.45
C GLU A 350 -12.50 -24.95 -9.84
N VAL A 351 -12.52 -24.86 -8.50
CA VAL A 351 -11.82 -23.83 -7.75
C VAL A 351 -10.88 -24.50 -6.73
N VAL A 352 -9.59 -24.23 -6.86
CA VAL A 352 -8.54 -24.82 -6.03
C VAL A 352 -7.64 -23.71 -5.49
N GLY A 353 -7.42 -23.71 -4.16
CA GLY A 353 -6.48 -22.81 -3.49
C GLY A 353 -6.75 -21.31 -3.70
N SER A 354 -7.96 -20.95 -4.12
CA SER A 354 -8.28 -19.59 -4.56
C SER A 354 -9.15 -18.87 -3.53
N VAL A 355 -8.97 -17.56 -3.45
CA VAL A 355 -9.76 -16.67 -2.58
C VAL A 355 -10.62 -15.78 -3.47
N LEU A 356 -11.94 -15.94 -3.32
CA LEU A 356 -12.96 -15.17 -4.03
C LEU A 356 -13.59 -14.20 -3.03
N MET A 357 -13.58 -12.90 -3.34
CA MET A 357 -14.18 -11.87 -2.48
C MET A 357 -15.70 -11.78 -2.68
N GLN A 358 -16.33 -10.64 -2.39
CA GLN A 358 -17.79 -10.53 -2.33
C GLN A 358 -18.42 -10.38 -3.71
N GLU A 359 -19.65 -10.88 -3.87
CA GLU A 359 -20.49 -10.70 -5.06
C GLU A 359 -19.82 -11.20 -6.36
N VAL A 360 -18.97 -12.24 -6.28
CA VAL A 360 -18.30 -12.83 -7.44
C VAL A 360 -19.25 -13.78 -8.18
N CYS A 361 -19.34 -13.63 -9.49
CA CYS A 361 -20.17 -14.46 -10.37
C CYS A 361 -19.30 -15.26 -11.33
N ILE A 362 -19.33 -16.59 -11.22
CA ILE A 362 -18.58 -17.52 -12.07
C ILE A 362 -19.57 -18.32 -12.90
N LYS A 363 -19.45 -18.25 -14.23
CA LYS A 363 -20.28 -19.04 -15.16
C LYS A 363 -19.77 -20.50 -15.27
N ALA A 364 -20.46 -21.30 -16.08
CA ALA A 364 -20.20 -22.73 -16.17
C ALA A 364 -18.85 -23.05 -16.86
N GLY A 365 -18.23 -24.17 -16.44
CA GLY A 365 -17.01 -24.70 -17.05
C GLY A 365 -15.72 -23.92 -16.77
N CYS A 366 -15.70 -23.08 -15.73
CA CYS A 366 -14.53 -22.28 -15.36
C CYS A 366 -13.55 -23.07 -14.49
N VAL A 367 -12.26 -22.74 -14.60
CA VAL A 367 -11.19 -23.33 -13.78
C VAL A 367 -10.35 -22.23 -13.16
N LEU A 368 -10.27 -22.21 -11.83
CA LEU A 368 -9.53 -21.25 -11.04
C LEU A 368 -8.53 -21.97 -10.14
N GLU A 369 -7.26 -21.62 -10.27
CA GLU A 369 -6.15 -22.22 -9.52
C GLU A 369 -5.32 -21.11 -8.88
N ASP A 370 -5.11 -21.20 -7.55
CA ASP A 370 -4.25 -20.32 -6.74
C ASP A 370 -4.34 -18.83 -7.13
N CYS A 371 -5.56 -18.31 -7.23
CA CYS A 371 -5.83 -16.94 -7.68
C CYS A 371 -6.62 -16.13 -6.64
N LEU A 372 -6.48 -14.82 -6.73
CA LEU A 372 -7.20 -13.86 -5.90
C LEU A 372 -8.17 -13.06 -6.77
N VAL A 373 -9.46 -13.20 -6.48
CA VAL A 373 -10.53 -12.54 -7.24
C VAL A 373 -11.21 -11.50 -6.38
N GLY A 374 -11.10 -10.23 -6.80
CA GLY A 374 -11.67 -9.08 -6.12
C GLY A 374 -13.20 -9.01 -6.15
N ASP A 375 -13.74 -7.97 -5.52
CA ASP A 375 -15.19 -7.81 -5.38
C ASP A 375 -15.88 -7.59 -6.74
N ARG A 376 -17.10 -8.11 -6.88
CA ARG A 376 -17.98 -7.88 -8.05
C ARG A 376 -17.38 -8.32 -9.39
N VAL A 377 -16.48 -9.29 -9.37
CA VAL A 377 -15.90 -9.86 -10.59
C VAL A 377 -16.89 -10.80 -11.26
N VAL A 378 -16.98 -10.73 -12.58
CA VAL A 378 -17.83 -11.61 -13.39
C VAL A 378 -16.95 -12.37 -14.37
N LEU A 379 -16.93 -13.70 -14.24
CA LEU A 379 -16.21 -14.61 -15.14
C LEU A 379 -17.20 -15.24 -16.12
N GLY A 380 -16.98 -15.05 -17.42
CA GLY A 380 -17.72 -15.69 -18.51
C GLY A 380 -17.56 -17.22 -18.52
N GLU A 381 -18.23 -17.89 -19.46
CA GLU A 381 -18.16 -19.35 -19.59
C GLU A 381 -16.78 -19.82 -20.06
N ARG A 382 -16.34 -20.99 -19.60
CA ARG A 382 -15.10 -21.65 -20.04
C ARG A 382 -13.85 -20.77 -19.84
N VAL A 383 -13.85 -19.93 -18.80
CA VAL A 383 -12.70 -19.11 -18.43
C VAL A 383 -11.71 -19.91 -17.59
N ARG A 384 -10.41 -19.77 -17.89
CA ARG A 384 -9.33 -20.39 -17.13
C ARG A 384 -8.43 -19.33 -16.51
N VAL A 385 -8.35 -19.32 -15.19
CA VAL A 385 -7.48 -18.45 -14.39
C VAL A 385 -6.40 -19.31 -13.75
N THR A 386 -5.16 -19.08 -14.16
CA THR A 386 -4.00 -19.82 -13.66
C THR A 386 -3.42 -19.21 -12.37
N ALA A 387 -2.53 -19.96 -11.72
CA ALA A 387 -1.86 -19.56 -10.48
C ALA A 387 -1.23 -18.15 -10.52
N GLY A 388 -1.35 -17.44 -9.40
CA GLY A 388 -0.77 -16.12 -9.20
C GLY A 388 -1.51 -14.98 -9.90
N CYS A 389 -2.65 -15.25 -10.54
CA CYS A 389 -3.47 -14.19 -11.12
C CYS A 389 -4.21 -13.39 -10.04
N VAL A 390 -4.30 -12.08 -10.26
CA VAL A 390 -5.02 -11.15 -9.38
C VAL A 390 -6.02 -10.35 -10.21
N LEU A 391 -7.31 -10.53 -9.91
CA LEU A 391 -8.40 -9.80 -10.56
C LEU A 391 -8.88 -8.69 -9.62
N GLY A 392 -8.80 -7.45 -10.08
CA GLY A 392 -9.29 -6.28 -9.36
C GLY A 392 -10.80 -6.20 -9.31
N LYS A 393 -11.31 -5.21 -8.57
CA LYS A 393 -12.73 -5.00 -8.39
C LYS A 393 -13.44 -4.71 -9.71
N GLY A 394 -14.59 -5.37 -9.93
CA GLY A 394 -15.45 -5.10 -11.08
C GLY A 394 -14.89 -5.55 -12.44
N VAL A 395 -13.85 -6.39 -12.46
CA VAL A 395 -13.33 -6.97 -13.71
C VAL A 395 -14.38 -7.93 -14.30
N VAL A 396 -14.61 -7.81 -15.61
CA VAL A 396 -15.49 -8.70 -16.37
C VAL A 396 -14.67 -9.42 -17.43
N LEU A 397 -14.61 -10.74 -17.36
CA LEU A 397 -13.96 -11.57 -18.37
C LEU A 397 -15.01 -12.16 -19.31
N GLY A 398 -14.77 -12.01 -20.62
CA GLY A 398 -15.58 -12.65 -21.65
C GLY A 398 -15.48 -14.19 -21.62
N PRO A 399 -16.35 -14.89 -22.35
CA PRO A 399 -16.27 -16.34 -22.48
C PRO A 399 -14.99 -16.77 -23.22
N ASP A 400 -14.53 -18.00 -22.97
CA ASP A 400 -13.38 -18.64 -23.65
C ASP A 400 -12.03 -17.92 -23.46
N VAL A 401 -11.87 -17.18 -22.36
CA VAL A 401 -10.61 -16.47 -22.04
C VAL A 401 -9.73 -17.33 -21.13
N THR A 402 -8.45 -17.45 -21.49
CA THR A 402 -7.40 -18.06 -20.64
C THR A 402 -6.39 -17.00 -20.25
N LEU A 403 -6.22 -16.79 -18.94
CA LEU A 403 -5.23 -15.86 -18.42
C LEU A 403 -3.89 -16.58 -18.19
N PRO A 404 -2.75 -15.98 -18.57
CA PRO A 404 -1.44 -16.52 -18.23
C PRO A 404 -1.09 -16.31 -16.74
N PRO A 405 -0.16 -17.09 -16.18
CA PRO A 405 0.17 -17.02 -14.76
C PRO A 405 0.78 -15.67 -14.39
N GLY A 406 0.44 -15.18 -13.19
CA GLY A 406 0.91 -13.88 -12.70
C GLY A 406 0.23 -12.64 -13.32
N THR A 407 -0.86 -12.83 -14.08
CA THR A 407 -1.59 -11.71 -14.69
C THR A 407 -2.34 -10.89 -13.63
N ARG A 408 -2.23 -9.56 -13.71
CA ARG A 408 -2.95 -8.62 -12.85
C ARG A 408 -3.89 -7.78 -13.71
N LEU A 409 -5.19 -7.81 -13.43
CA LEU A 409 -6.21 -7.07 -14.19
C LEU A 409 -6.93 -6.06 -13.30
N SER A 410 -7.03 -4.81 -13.75
CA SER A 410 -7.87 -3.79 -13.11
C SER A 410 -8.97 -3.35 -14.07
N ALA A 411 -10.16 -3.04 -13.54
CA ALA A 411 -11.27 -2.51 -14.34
C ALA A 411 -11.09 -1.02 -14.65
N LYS A 412 -10.46 -0.29 -13.74
CA LYS A 412 -10.05 1.10 -13.98
C LYS A 412 -8.67 1.08 -14.61
N PRO A 413 -8.38 1.96 -15.60
CA PRO A 413 -6.99 2.27 -15.88
C PRO A 413 -6.37 2.73 -14.56
N PRO A 414 -5.12 2.32 -14.23
CA PRO A 414 -4.46 2.80 -13.03
C PRO A 414 -4.58 4.33 -12.99
N ALA A 415 -4.91 4.88 -11.81
CA ALA A 415 -4.99 6.32 -11.60
C ALA A 415 -3.60 6.95 -11.75
N GLY A 416 -3.21 7.16 -13.00
CA GLY A 416 -1.90 7.59 -13.41
C GLY A 416 -1.72 7.17 -14.86
N ASP A 417 -1.51 8.16 -15.74
CA ASP A 417 -0.67 7.90 -16.92
C ASP A 417 0.51 7.04 -16.48
N PHE A 418 1.00 6.17 -17.36
CA PHE A 418 2.15 5.28 -17.13
C PHE A 418 3.48 6.01 -16.87
N GLY A 419 3.46 7.16 -16.18
CA GLY A 419 4.58 7.64 -15.41
C GLY A 419 4.62 6.90 -14.09
N SER A 420 5.73 6.22 -13.84
CA SER A 420 6.16 5.78 -12.51
C SER A 420 5.98 6.91 -11.47
N ASP A 421 5.82 6.62 -10.18
CA ASP A 421 5.74 7.63 -9.10
C ASP A 421 6.79 8.75 -9.23
N VAL A 422 7.97 8.37 -9.72
CA VAL A 422 9.09 9.19 -10.22
C VAL A 422 8.67 10.37 -11.14
N GLU A 423 7.78 10.17 -12.10
CA GLU A 423 7.31 11.23 -13.00
C GLU A 423 6.36 12.20 -12.29
N MET A 424 5.55 11.72 -11.34
CA MET A 424 4.65 12.58 -10.58
C MET A 424 5.46 13.47 -9.63
N GLU A 425 6.46 12.89 -8.94
CA GLU A 425 7.42 13.62 -8.12
C GLU A 425 8.17 14.67 -8.95
N PHE A 426 8.69 14.28 -10.12
CA PHE A 426 9.38 15.23 -11.01
C PHE A 426 8.46 16.37 -11.49
N ARG A 427 7.22 16.06 -11.89
CA ARG A 427 6.26 17.09 -12.29
C ARG A 427 5.99 18.07 -11.15
N GLN A 428 5.90 17.58 -9.92
CA GLN A 428 5.66 18.40 -8.75
C GLN A 428 6.88 19.26 -8.40
N GLU A 429 8.09 18.70 -8.43
CA GLU A 429 9.33 19.45 -8.19
C GLU A 429 9.54 20.56 -9.23
N VAL A 430 9.35 20.25 -10.52
CA VAL A 430 9.42 21.27 -11.59
C VAL A 430 8.36 22.34 -11.37
N GLN A 431 7.15 21.98 -10.96
CA GLN A 431 6.08 22.94 -10.69
C GLN A 431 6.43 23.86 -9.50
N ASP A 432 7.08 23.33 -8.47
CA ASP A 432 7.50 24.08 -7.28
C ASP A 432 8.68 25.00 -7.57
N SER A 433 9.66 24.55 -8.35
CA SER A 433 10.74 25.41 -8.88
C SER A 433 10.17 26.56 -9.71
N LEU A 434 9.21 26.30 -10.61
CA LEU A 434 8.58 27.35 -11.42
C LEU A 434 7.76 28.33 -10.56
N ASN A 435 7.00 27.84 -9.58
CA ASN A 435 6.23 28.70 -8.68
C ASN A 435 7.15 29.57 -7.80
N THR A 436 8.27 29.02 -7.33
CA THR A 436 9.28 29.76 -6.55
C THR A 436 9.97 30.81 -7.41
N ALA A 437 10.37 30.44 -8.62
CA ALA A 437 10.94 31.35 -9.61
C ALA A 437 10.04 32.54 -9.94
N LEU A 438 8.72 32.32 -10.02
CA LEU A 438 7.76 33.42 -10.22
C LEU A 438 7.61 34.33 -8.99
N ARG A 439 7.86 33.85 -7.77
CA ARG A 439 7.77 34.65 -6.53
C ARG A 439 9.03 35.45 -6.28
N GLU A 440 10.18 34.87 -6.58
CA GLU A 440 11.51 35.43 -6.28
C GLU A 440 12.13 36.17 -7.46
N GLU A 441 11.49 36.16 -8.64
CA GLU A 441 12.02 36.70 -9.90
C GLU A 441 13.41 36.10 -10.24
N SER A 442 13.54 34.79 -10.04
CA SER A 442 14.78 34.05 -10.27
C SER A 442 15.24 34.13 -11.73
N ALA A 443 16.55 34.24 -11.93
CA ALA A 443 17.15 34.28 -13.27
C ALA A 443 16.86 32.99 -14.06
N PRO A 444 16.66 33.06 -15.39
CA PRO A 444 16.34 31.92 -16.24
C PRO A 444 17.40 30.81 -16.21
N GLU A 445 18.67 31.18 -16.01
CA GLU A 445 19.79 30.25 -15.92
C GLU A 445 19.69 29.33 -14.70
N ASN A 446 19.24 29.85 -13.55
CA ASN A 446 19.09 29.07 -12.33
C ASN A 446 17.97 28.05 -12.45
N ILE A 447 16.85 28.45 -13.06
CA ILE A 447 15.68 27.57 -13.29
C ILE A 447 16.07 26.41 -14.22
N ILE A 448 16.84 26.69 -15.28
CA ILE A 448 17.34 25.67 -16.20
C ILE A 448 18.28 24.69 -15.47
N LEU A 449 19.13 25.19 -14.57
CA LEU A 449 20.02 24.34 -13.78
C LEU A 449 19.24 23.42 -12.82
N GLU A 450 18.24 23.96 -12.11
CA GLU A 450 17.37 23.17 -11.22
C GLU A 450 16.65 22.06 -12.00
N ILE A 451 15.95 22.39 -13.09
CA ILE A 451 15.22 21.42 -13.91
C ILE A 451 16.16 20.35 -14.49
N ASN A 452 17.35 20.74 -14.94
CA ASN A 452 18.34 19.79 -15.44
C ASN A 452 18.88 18.88 -14.33
N SER A 453 19.08 19.41 -13.11
CA SER A 453 19.50 18.61 -11.96
C SER A 453 18.46 17.56 -11.59
N SER A 454 17.17 17.94 -11.52
CA SER A 454 16.05 17.04 -11.25
C SER A 454 15.89 16.01 -12.38
N ARG A 455 16.05 16.41 -13.65
CA ARG A 455 16.04 15.47 -14.78
C ARG A 455 17.09 14.37 -14.63
N HIS A 456 18.29 14.73 -14.19
CA HIS A 456 19.38 13.77 -13.97
C HIS A 456 19.12 12.88 -12.75
N ALA A 457 18.47 13.40 -11.70
CA ALA A 457 18.10 12.63 -10.52
C ALA A 457 17.05 11.54 -10.86
N TYR A 458 16.04 11.89 -11.65
CA TYR A 458 14.91 11.00 -11.97
C TYR A 458 15.07 10.22 -13.29
N ASN A 459 16.16 10.42 -14.04
CA ASN A 459 16.45 9.76 -15.33
C ASN A 459 15.32 9.92 -16.38
N ILE A 460 14.80 11.14 -16.52
CA ILE A 460 13.65 11.46 -17.40
C ILE A 460 14.11 11.89 -18.79
N THR A 461 13.34 11.53 -19.82
CA THR A 461 13.64 11.88 -21.21
C THR A 461 13.41 13.36 -21.49
N MET A 462 14.13 13.93 -22.47
CA MET A 462 13.94 15.34 -22.83
C MET A 462 12.54 15.66 -23.37
N GLU A 463 11.85 14.67 -23.95
CA GLU A 463 10.47 14.83 -24.46
C GLU A 463 9.48 15.03 -23.29
N ASP A 464 9.67 14.28 -22.21
CA ASP A 464 8.84 14.35 -21.00
C ASP A 464 9.16 15.61 -20.17
N VAL A 465 10.44 16.01 -20.12
CA VAL A 465 10.83 17.30 -19.51
C VAL A 465 10.15 18.45 -20.23
N LEU A 466 10.19 18.50 -21.55
CA LEU A 466 9.58 19.58 -22.33
C LEU A 466 8.06 19.65 -22.09
N THR A 467 7.39 18.49 -22.09
CA THR A 467 5.96 18.39 -21.79
C THR A 467 5.64 18.91 -20.39
N THR A 468 6.42 18.50 -19.40
CA THR A 468 6.26 18.88 -17.99
C THR A 468 6.50 20.38 -17.78
N VAL A 469 7.55 20.94 -18.38
CA VAL A 469 7.87 22.37 -18.26
C VAL A 469 6.80 23.23 -18.91
N VAL A 470 6.34 22.90 -20.11
CA VAL A 470 5.27 23.65 -20.80
C VAL A 470 3.98 23.63 -19.98
N GLN A 471 3.56 22.46 -19.51
CA GLN A 471 2.38 22.34 -18.66
C GLN A 471 2.56 23.08 -17.34
N GLY A 472 3.75 22.99 -16.74
CA GLY A 472 4.10 23.66 -15.49
C GLY A 472 4.06 25.18 -15.58
N VAL A 473 4.58 25.77 -16.66
CA VAL A 473 4.53 27.21 -16.93
C VAL A 473 3.08 27.69 -17.07
N LEU A 474 2.26 26.95 -17.82
CA LEU A 474 0.85 27.30 -18.02
C LEU A 474 0.04 27.18 -16.71
N ARG A 475 0.32 26.16 -15.90
CA ARG A 475 -0.30 25.96 -14.57
C ARG A 475 0.19 26.98 -13.54
N ALA A 476 1.45 27.41 -13.58
CA ALA A 476 1.97 28.47 -12.73
C ALA A 476 1.25 29.81 -12.98
N GLY A 477 0.81 30.05 -14.22
CA GLY A 477 -0.07 31.18 -14.56
C GLY A 477 -1.46 31.10 -13.92
N GLN A 478 -1.94 29.91 -13.57
CA GLN A 478 -3.24 29.70 -12.91
C GLN A 478 -3.18 29.97 -11.41
N SER A 479 -2.06 29.69 -10.75
CA SER A 479 -1.86 29.85 -9.29
C SER A 479 -1.55 31.30 -8.88
N ARG A 480 -1.15 32.16 -9.82
CA ARG A 480 -0.86 33.58 -9.60
C ARG A 480 -2.17 34.39 -9.45
N GLY A 481 -2.28 35.27 -8.46
CA GLY A 481 -3.13 36.47 -8.49
C GLY A 481 -4.62 36.36 -8.09
N ASP A 482 -5.16 37.53 -7.72
CA ASP A 482 -6.49 37.80 -7.17
C ASP A 482 -7.63 37.50 -8.17
N VAL A 483 -8.83 37.15 -7.69
CA VAL A 483 -9.98 36.69 -8.51
C VAL A 483 -10.41 37.70 -9.59
N MET A 484 -10.00 38.97 -9.45
CA MET A 484 -10.36 40.08 -10.33
C MET A 484 -9.58 40.12 -11.65
N GLU A 485 -8.40 39.50 -11.75
CA GLU A 485 -7.65 39.43 -13.02
C GLU A 485 -8.01 38.19 -13.83
N GLY A 486 -8.43 38.42 -15.09
CA GLY A 486 -8.76 37.35 -16.03
C GLY A 486 -7.59 36.38 -16.23
N MET A 487 -7.89 35.07 -16.26
CA MET A 487 -6.90 33.98 -16.36
C MET A 487 -5.89 34.16 -17.51
N TRP A 488 -6.33 34.74 -18.64
CA TRP A 488 -5.47 35.06 -19.78
C TRP A 488 -4.29 35.98 -19.42
N PHE A 489 -4.52 37.03 -18.64
CA PHE A 489 -3.48 38.01 -18.30
C PHE A 489 -2.38 37.38 -17.46
N ARG A 490 -2.76 36.45 -16.57
CA ARG A 490 -1.84 35.73 -15.69
C ARG A 490 -1.01 34.71 -16.43
N VAL A 491 -1.62 33.94 -17.33
CA VAL A 491 -0.91 33.03 -18.24
C VAL A 491 0.06 33.80 -19.14
N LYS A 492 -0.37 34.96 -19.66
CA LYS A 492 0.50 35.83 -20.46
C LYS A 492 1.70 36.35 -19.68
N ALA A 493 1.52 36.71 -18.41
CA ALA A 493 2.62 37.13 -17.54
C ALA A 493 3.59 35.97 -17.22
N ALA A 494 3.08 34.75 -17.02
CA ALA A 494 3.92 33.56 -16.82
C ALA A 494 4.73 33.21 -18.08
N LEU A 495 4.11 33.26 -19.27
CA LEU A 495 4.81 33.05 -20.54
C LEU A 495 5.91 34.09 -20.78
N ALA A 496 5.69 35.34 -20.37
CA ALA A 496 6.70 36.39 -20.48
C ALA A 496 7.91 36.14 -19.56
N ALA A 497 7.66 35.66 -18.32
CA ALA A 497 8.72 35.38 -17.36
C ALA A 497 9.59 34.16 -17.78
N PHE A 498 8.99 33.17 -18.44
CA PHE A 498 9.66 31.92 -18.81
C PHE A 498 10.04 31.78 -20.29
N GLN A 499 9.98 32.87 -21.06
CA GLN A 499 10.31 32.85 -22.50
C GLN A 499 11.72 32.30 -22.77
N ASP A 500 12.71 32.69 -21.96
CA ASP A 500 14.11 32.30 -22.15
C ASP A 500 14.36 30.83 -21.76
N VAL A 501 13.60 30.33 -20.77
CA VAL A 501 13.61 28.92 -20.36
C VAL A 501 13.05 28.07 -21.50
N LEU A 502 11.89 28.41 -22.05
CA LEU A 502 11.26 27.67 -23.16
C LEU A 502 12.16 27.68 -24.42
N ARG A 503 12.80 28.81 -24.74
CA ARG A 503 13.72 28.93 -25.87
C ARG A 503 14.96 28.04 -25.72
N ASN A 504 15.42 27.77 -24.49
CA ASN A 504 16.54 26.86 -24.28
C ASN A 504 16.18 25.38 -24.54
N TYR A 505 14.92 24.98 -24.28
CA TYR A 505 14.47 23.60 -24.46
C TYR A 505 13.92 23.32 -25.87
N VAL A 506 13.34 24.31 -26.56
CA VAL A 506 12.76 24.16 -27.90
C VAL A 506 13.79 24.59 -28.95
N LYS A 507 14.41 23.63 -29.65
CA LYS A 507 15.42 23.92 -30.70
C LYS A 507 15.07 23.36 -32.07
N LYS A 508 14.38 22.23 -32.13
CA LYS A 508 14.05 21.52 -33.38
C LYS A 508 12.54 21.53 -33.64
N GLY A 509 12.15 21.33 -34.91
CA GLY A 509 10.73 21.20 -35.27
C GLY A 509 10.00 20.07 -34.54
N ARG A 510 10.70 18.99 -34.17
CA ARG A 510 10.13 17.91 -33.33
C ARG A 510 9.77 18.40 -31.91
N ASP A 511 10.60 19.26 -31.33
CA ASP A 511 10.36 19.83 -30.00
C ASP A 511 9.15 20.76 -30.05
N GLN A 512 9.02 21.56 -31.12
CA GLN A 512 7.86 22.43 -31.35
C GLN A 512 6.54 21.63 -31.43
N ILE A 513 6.52 20.48 -32.10
CA ILE A 513 5.35 19.58 -32.11
C ILE A 513 5.03 19.06 -30.71
N GLN A 514 6.05 18.72 -29.92
CA GLN A 514 5.85 18.24 -28.56
C GLN A 514 5.25 19.32 -27.65
N VAL A 515 5.65 20.59 -27.81
CA VAL A 515 5.00 21.73 -27.14
C VAL A 515 3.52 21.82 -27.50
N LEU A 516 3.18 21.68 -28.79
CA LEU A 516 1.79 21.70 -29.25
C LEU A 516 0.96 20.55 -28.66
N ASN A 517 1.50 19.34 -28.67
CA ASN A 517 0.87 18.18 -28.04
C ASN A 517 0.68 18.37 -26.53
N ALA A 518 1.65 18.99 -25.84
CA ALA A 518 1.56 19.27 -24.41
C ALA A 518 0.45 20.28 -24.09
N ILE A 519 0.29 21.31 -24.93
CA ILE A 519 -0.80 22.31 -24.81
C ILE A 519 -2.16 21.65 -25.06
N GLU A 520 -2.24 20.78 -26.06
CA GLU A 520 -3.46 20.03 -26.37
C GLU A 520 -3.88 19.12 -25.22
N ALA A 521 -2.95 18.32 -24.69
CA ALA A 521 -3.18 17.44 -23.55
C ALA A 521 -3.64 18.24 -22.31
N LEU A 522 -3.06 19.43 -22.09
CA LEU A 522 -3.49 20.31 -21.01
C LEU A 522 -4.92 20.83 -21.25
N ALA A 523 -5.25 21.28 -22.46
CA ALA A 523 -6.60 21.77 -22.78
C ALA A 523 -7.69 20.69 -22.65
N GLN A 524 -7.35 19.43 -22.94
CA GLN A 524 -8.24 18.28 -22.71
C GLN A 524 -8.42 18.00 -21.21
N THR A 525 -7.36 18.14 -20.42
CA THR A 525 -7.38 17.85 -18.98
C THR A 525 -8.02 18.97 -18.15
N SER A 526 -7.85 20.23 -18.55
CA SER A 526 -8.35 21.41 -17.84
C SER A 526 -9.19 22.32 -18.76
N PRO A 527 -10.54 22.20 -18.71
CA PRO A 527 -11.46 22.97 -19.57
C PRO A 527 -11.27 24.50 -19.62
N PRO A 528 -10.81 25.19 -18.55
CA PRO A 528 -10.56 26.63 -18.59
C PRO A 528 -9.47 27.08 -19.58
N PHE A 529 -8.56 26.18 -19.97
CA PHE A 529 -7.47 26.51 -20.90
C PHE A 529 -7.91 26.48 -22.37
N LEU A 530 -9.00 25.76 -22.70
CA LEU A 530 -9.51 25.62 -24.07
C LEU A 530 -9.77 26.98 -24.78
N PRO A 531 -10.42 27.99 -24.17
CA PRO A 531 -10.59 29.30 -24.80
C PRO A 531 -9.28 30.11 -24.86
N LEU A 532 -8.26 29.76 -24.05
CA LEU A 532 -6.98 30.47 -23.97
C LEU A 532 -5.95 29.94 -24.98
N THR A 533 -6.11 28.70 -25.46
CA THR A 533 -5.18 28.03 -26.37
C THR A 533 -4.84 28.88 -27.60
N LYS A 534 -5.83 29.54 -28.22
CA LYS A 534 -5.60 30.44 -29.36
C LYS A 534 -4.67 31.61 -29.01
N GLY A 535 -4.85 32.20 -27.83
CA GLY A 535 -3.99 33.27 -27.35
C GLY A 535 -2.57 32.78 -27.06
N ILE A 536 -2.45 31.61 -26.42
CA ILE A 536 -1.15 31.00 -26.08
C ILE A 536 -0.35 30.74 -27.38
N LEU A 537 -0.98 30.14 -28.39
CA LEU A 537 -0.35 29.89 -29.69
C LEU A 537 0.11 31.18 -30.36
N TYR A 538 -0.71 32.23 -30.30
CA TYR A 538 -0.37 33.54 -30.87
C TYR A 538 0.88 34.15 -30.21
N GLU A 539 0.96 34.15 -28.87
CA GLU A 539 2.13 34.72 -28.16
C GLU A 539 3.40 33.89 -28.41
N LEU A 540 3.30 32.55 -28.38
CA LEU A 540 4.44 31.66 -28.63
C LEU A 540 5.01 31.77 -30.04
N ASN A 541 4.16 32.07 -31.03
CA ASN A 541 4.55 32.29 -32.41
C ASN A 541 5.03 33.73 -32.63
N GLN A 542 4.14 34.72 -32.49
CA GLN A 542 4.38 36.09 -32.96
C GLN A 542 5.30 36.93 -32.06
N LYS A 543 5.41 36.60 -30.77
CA LYS A 543 6.14 37.44 -29.82
C LYS A 543 7.44 36.79 -29.34
N TYR A 544 7.41 35.48 -29.12
CA TYR A 544 8.56 34.75 -28.59
C TYR A 544 9.33 33.96 -29.65
N GLU A 545 8.77 33.81 -30.87
CA GLU A 545 9.35 33.08 -32.00
C GLU A 545 9.79 31.64 -31.60
N ILE A 546 9.02 30.99 -30.71
CA ILE A 546 9.27 29.63 -30.23
C ILE A 546 8.64 28.60 -31.17
N LEU A 547 7.51 28.95 -31.81
CA LEU A 547 6.76 28.09 -32.72
C LEU A 547 6.70 28.73 -34.11
N GLU A 548 6.98 27.92 -35.13
CA GLU A 548 6.88 28.33 -36.54
C GLU A 548 5.47 28.11 -37.10
N ASP A 549 5.04 28.99 -38.03
CA ASP A 549 3.74 28.93 -38.70
C ASP A 549 3.52 27.57 -39.40
N ASP A 550 4.56 27.04 -40.04
CA ASP A 550 4.52 25.78 -40.79
C ASP A 550 4.26 24.59 -39.86
N VAL A 551 4.83 24.59 -38.66
CA VAL A 551 4.68 23.52 -37.66
C VAL A 551 3.29 23.55 -37.03
N ILE A 552 2.76 24.74 -36.75
CA ILE A 552 1.38 24.90 -36.24
C ILE A 552 0.37 24.42 -37.29
N CYS A 553 0.57 24.78 -38.56
CA CYS A 553 -0.28 24.32 -39.66
C CYS A 553 -0.21 22.80 -39.84
N HIS A 554 0.99 22.22 -39.70
CA HIS A 554 1.19 20.78 -39.75
C HIS A 554 0.46 20.05 -38.61
N TRP A 555 0.60 20.52 -37.37
CA TRP A 555 -0.09 19.96 -36.21
C TRP A 555 -1.62 20.07 -36.35
N TYR A 556 -2.14 21.21 -36.79
CA TYR A 556 -3.58 21.42 -36.98
C TYR A 556 -4.18 20.48 -38.05
N ARG A 557 -3.45 20.24 -39.14
CA ARG A 557 -3.88 19.31 -40.21
C ARG A 557 -3.70 17.84 -39.84
N GLY A 558 -2.67 17.54 -39.05
CA GLY A 558 -2.31 16.17 -38.66
C GLY A 558 -3.23 15.56 -37.60
N GLY A 559 -4.00 16.39 -36.88
CA GLY A 559 -4.81 15.94 -35.74
C GLY A 559 -3.89 15.40 -34.65
N GLY A 560 -3.52 16.25 -33.69
CA GLY A 560 -2.52 15.93 -32.67
C GLY A 560 -2.70 14.52 -32.08
N GLY A 561 -1.77 13.63 -32.42
CA GLY A 561 -1.69 12.31 -31.83
C GLY A 561 -1.67 11.14 -32.80
N ARG A 562 -0.45 10.62 -33.02
CA ARG A 562 -0.13 9.22 -33.34
C ARG A 562 -0.55 8.70 -34.73
N GLY A 563 0.40 8.79 -35.66
CA GLY A 563 0.56 7.85 -36.77
C GLY A 563 -0.08 8.29 -38.09
N GLY A 564 0.73 8.83 -39.00
CA GLY A 564 0.27 9.13 -40.35
C GLY A 564 1.20 9.96 -41.24
N GLY A 565 2.45 9.53 -41.42
CA GLY A 565 3.16 9.62 -42.72
C GLY A 565 3.30 10.96 -43.46
N VAL A 566 3.39 12.12 -42.81
CA VAL A 566 3.79 13.38 -43.48
C VAL A 566 5.15 13.83 -42.94
N PRO A 567 6.22 13.87 -43.77
CA PRO A 567 7.54 14.34 -43.34
C PRO A 567 7.52 15.82 -42.92
N LEU A 568 8.40 16.16 -41.98
CA LEU A 568 8.67 17.55 -41.58
C LEU A 568 9.26 18.35 -42.78
N PRO A 569 9.01 19.66 -42.89
CA PRO A 569 9.48 20.47 -44.03
C PRO A 569 11.01 20.62 -44.16
N GLN A 570 11.81 20.05 -43.24
CA GLN A 570 13.29 20.14 -43.28
C GLN A 570 13.98 18.94 -43.97
N ASP A 571 13.22 17.94 -44.44
CA ASP A 571 13.78 16.84 -45.26
C ASP A 571 13.60 17.08 -46.79
N CYS A 572 13.14 18.26 -47.21
CA CYS A 572 12.97 18.59 -48.63
C CYS A 572 14.07 19.53 -49.09
N ASP A 573 15.13 18.91 -49.62
CA ASP A 573 16.19 19.56 -50.37
C ASP A 573 15.61 20.35 -51.57
N SER A 574 15.93 21.65 -51.60
CA SER A 574 16.21 22.46 -52.80
C SER A 574 15.59 22.08 -54.17
N SER A 575 14.29 21.83 -54.28
CA SER A 575 13.59 21.97 -55.57
C SER A 575 12.08 21.94 -55.38
N LEU A 576 11.42 23.06 -55.65
CA LEU A 576 10.25 23.18 -56.52
C LEU A 576 9.69 24.59 -56.41
N THR A 577 10.16 25.41 -57.34
CA THR A 577 9.41 26.53 -57.91
C THR A 577 8.02 26.09 -58.39
N ASN A 578 7.06 27.02 -58.24
CA ASN A 578 5.75 27.12 -58.89
C ASN A 578 4.50 26.71 -58.07
N TYR A 579 3.90 27.72 -57.43
CA TYR A 579 2.52 28.23 -57.53
C TYR A 579 1.35 27.28 -57.96
N PRO A 580 0.08 27.59 -57.59
CA PRO A 580 -0.39 28.87 -57.05
C PRO A 580 -1.09 28.87 -55.68
#